data_AF-A0A5B8XQ32-F1
#
_entry.id   AF-A0A5B8XQ32-F1
#
_cell.length_a   1.000
_cell.length_b   1.000
_cell.length_c   1.000
_cell.angle_alpha   90.00
_cell.angle_beta   90.00
_cell.angle_gamma   90.00
#
_symmetry.space_group_name_H-M   'P 1'
#
loop_
_entity.id
_entity.type
_entity.pdbx_description
1 polymer ?
#
loop_
_entity_poly.entity_id
_entity_poly.type
_entity_poly.pdbx_seq_one_letter_code
_entity_poly.pdbx_strand_id
1 'polypeptide(L)'
;MKVRDAATMLVLRESPTQVYMVKRHSKSAFLANAWVYPGGALDPSDFDPQLQERVDISGEEASETLKISDPNHALAFFLAAIRETFEEAGLLLATRDGQRVEHLGVEFQEYRSGMQRAEHGLLTLAEAFDLEFPVSKMRYLDHWITPEYAPRRFDTRFFVVEAPKHDAVHDELETVDGVWISPEEALRRGRSGEWFIAPPTESTLEKLLSTSEPRQKREPSSTIAE
;
A
#
# COMPACT_ATOMS: atom_id res chain seq x y z
N MET A 1 -6.03 -19.32 17.06
CA MET A 1 -5.66 -17.90 17.14
C MET A 1 -6.32 -17.17 15.97
N LYS A 2 -6.96 -16.02 16.19
CA LYS A 2 -7.63 -15.27 15.12
C LYS A 2 -6.59 -14.67 14.17
N VAL A 3 -6.71 -14.95 12.87
CA VAL A 3 -5.92 -14.27 11.83
C VAL A 3 -6.60 -12.93 11.56
N ARG A 4 -5.83 -11.84 11.52
CA ARG A 4 -6.35 -10.50 11.23
C ARG A 4 -6.15 -10.17 9.76
N ASP A 5 -7.18 -9.70 9.10
CA ASP A 5 -7.06 -9.15 7.76
C ASP A 5 -6.23 -7.86 7.76
N ALA A 6 -5.36 -7.72 6.76
CA ALA A 6 -4.47 -6.58 6.61
C ALA A 6 -4.25 -6.22 5.14
N ALA A 7 -3.90 -4.96 4.91
CA ALA A 7 -3.55 -4.45 3.59
C ALA A 7 -2.21 -3.71 3.63
N THR A 8 -1.46 -3.76 2.53
CA THR A 8 -0.15 -3.11 2.41
C THR A 8 -0.02 -2.49 1.04
N MET A 9 0.46 -1.25 0.97
CA MET A 9 0.63 -0.52 -0.30
C MET A 9 2.10 -0.26 -0.60
N LEU A 10 2.55 -0.74 -1.75
CA LEU A 10 3.84 -0.40 -2.34
C LEU A 10 3.65 0.84 -3.21
N VAL A 11 4.16 1.98 -2.74
CA VAL A 11 4.12 3.22 -3.50
C VAL A 11 5.40 3.36 -4.32
N LEU A 12 5.27 3.51 -5.64
CA LEU A 12 6.38 3.49 -6.60
C LEU A 12 6.59 4.83 -7.30
N ARG A 13 7.85 5.28 -7.38
CA ARG A 13 8.28 6.30 -8.35
C ARG A 13 8.97 5.61 -9.52
N GLU A 14 8.76 6.10 -10.73
CA GLU A 14 9.43 5.59 -11.92
C GLU A 14 10.67 6.44 -12.29
N SER A 15 11.60 5.82 -13.03
CA SER A 15 12.75 6.48 -13.67
C SER A 15 13.66 7.32 -12.75
N PRO A 16 14.46 6.68 -11.86
CA PRO A 16 14.59 5.24 -11.64
C PRO A 16 13.48 4.68 -10.74
N THR A 17 13.20 3.38 -10.87
CA THR A 17 12.19 2.72 -10.02
C THR A 17 12.62 2.75 -8.56
N GLN A 18 11.83 3.41 -7.72
CA GLN A 18 11.99 3.43 -6.27
C GLN A 18 10.68 3.06 -5.60
N VAL A 19 10.78 2.36 -4.47
CA VAL A 19 9.64 2.07 -3.58
C VAL A 19 9.83 2.82 -2.27
N TYR A 20 8.73 3.33 -1.72
CA TYR A 20 8.75 3.92 -0.39
C TYR A 20 8.67 2.83 0.68
N MET A 21 9.64 2.83 1.61
CA MET A 21 9.68 1.92 2.75
C MET A 21 9.82 2.71 4.04
N VAL A 22 9.22 2.19 5.12
CA VAL A 22 9.32 2.73 6.47
C VAL A 22 10.02 1.74 7.38
N LYS A 23 10.75 2.26 8.39
CA LYS A 23 11.37 1.45 9.42
C LYS A 23 10.50 1.43 10.67
N ARG A 24 10.02 0.25 11.05
CA ARG A 24 9.21 0.07 12.26
C ARG A 24 10.00 0.40 13.51
N HIS A 25 9.34 1.01 14.49
CA HIS A 25 9.93 1.29 15.79
C HIS A 25 10.39 0.00 16.50
N SER A 26 11.45 0.09 17.30
CA SER A 26 12.06 -1.04 18.01
C SER A 26 11.13 -1.70 19.05
N LYS A 27 10.13 -0.94 19.52
CA LYS A 27 9.07 -1.39 20.45
C LYS A 27 7.87 -2.02 19.74
N SER A 28 7.87 -2.11 18.41
CA SER A 28 6.77 -2.72 17.68
C SER A 28 6.56 -4.17 18.11
N ALA A 29 5.33 -4.52 18.47
CA ALA A 29 4.99 -5.87 18.93
C ALA A 29 4.96 -6.92 17.80
N PHE A 30 5.17 -6.50 16.54
CA PHE A 30 5.34 -7.35 15.37
C PHE A 30 6.43 -6.74 14.47
N LEU A 31 7.38 -7.56 14.02
CA LEU A 31 8.47 -7.15 13.12
C LEU A 31 9.23 -5.88 13.58
N ALA A 32 9.61 -5.81 14.86
CA ALA A 32 10.41 -4.71 15.39
C ALA A 32 11.69 -4.47 14.58
N ASN A 33 11.99 -3.20 14.29
CA ASN A 33 13.11 -2.75 13.45
C ASN A 33 13.09 -3.21 11.98
N ALA A 34 12.01 -3.86 11.53
CA ALA A 34 11.90 -4.26 10.14
C ALA A 34 11.68 -3.05 9.22
N TRP A 35 12.24 -3.13 8.02
CA TRP A 35 11.86 -2.28 6.91
C TRP A 35 10.68 -2.93 6.19
N VAL A 36 9.57 -2.19 6.12
CA VAL A 36 8.29 -2.62 5.56
C VAL A 36 7.73 -1.53 4.66
N TYR A 37 6.65 -1.83 3.94
CA TYR A 37 5.84 -0.80 3.29
C TYR A 37 4.75 -0.32 4.25
N PRO A 38 4.15 0.85 4.00
CA PRO A 38 2.98 1.28 4.74
C PRO A 38 1.84 0.27 4.67
N GLY A 39 1.25 -0.03 5.81
CA GLY A 39 0.16 -1.00 5.87
C GLY A 39 -0.12 -1.56 7.25
N GLY A 40 -1.38 -1.95 7.44
CA GLY A 40 -1.88 -2.39 8.74
C GLY A 40 -3.14 -3.22 8.61
N ALA A 41 -3.80 -3.42 9.75
CA ALA A 41 -5.01 -4.22 9.81
C ALA A 41 -6.19 -3.43 9.27
N LEU A 42 -7.20 -4.14 8.74
CA LEU A 42 -8.48 -3.50 8.45
C LEU A 42 -9.09 -2.95 9.76
N ASP A 43 -9.68 -1.77 9.65
CA ASP A 43 -10.39 -1.07 10.70
C ASP A 43 -11.90 -1.07 10.38
N PRO A 44 -12.81 -1.08 11.38
CA PRO A 44 -14.24 -0.97 11.14
C PRO A 44 -14.64 0.21 10.25
N SER A 45 -13.90 1.32 10.27
CA SER A 45 -14.14 2.48 9.42
C SER A 45 -13.91 2.21 7.92
N ASP A 46 -13.11 1.21 7.56
CA ASP A 46 -12.89 0.78 6.16
C ASP A 46 -14.14 0.10 5.56
N PHE A 47 -15.12 -0.26 6.39
CA PHE A 47 -16.40 -0.88 6.00
C PHE A 47 -17.56 0.13 5.92
N ASP A 48 -17.29 1.43 6.11
CA ASP A 48 -18.34 2.45 6.08
C ASP A 48 -18.94 2.56 4.66
N PRO A 49 -20.26 2.40 4.47
CA PRO A 49 -20.88 2.48 3.15
C PRO A 49 -20.65 3.82 2.45
N GLN A 50 -20.66 4.94 3.18
CA GLN A 50 -20.45 6.27 2.59
C GLN A 50 -19.02 6.45 2.12
N LEU A 51 -18.06 5.79 2.77
CA LEU A 51 -16.68 5.74 2.29
C LEU A 51 -16.54 4.84 1.06
N GLN A 52 -17.20 3.68 1.07
CA GLN A 52 -17.17 2.73 -0.05
C GLN A 52 -17.84 3.28 -1.31
N GLU A 53 -18.82 4.18 -1.17
CA GLU A 53 -19.41 4.92 -2.30
C GLU A 53 -18.45 5.92 -2.96
N ARG A 54 -17.31 6.24 -2.32
CA ARG A 54 -16.29 7.18 -2.83
C ARG A 54 -15.16 6.49 -3.60
N VAL A 55 -15.31 5.23 -3.97
CA VAL A 55 -14.34 4.49 -4.79
C VAL A 55 -14.81 4.37 -6.24
N ASP A 56 -13.87 4.18 -7.18
CA ASP A 56 -14.14 4.17 -8.63
C ASP A 56 -14.33 2.78 -9.24
N ILE A 57 -14.53 1.75 -8.41
CA ILE A 57 -14.90 0.38 -8.81
C ILE A 57 -16.09 -0.10 -8.00
N SER A 58 -16.86 -1.04 -8.54
CA SER A 58 -17.90 -1.72 -7.78
C SER A 58 -17.31 -2.70 -6.76
N GLY A 59 -18.07 -3.02 -5.71
CA GLY A 59 -17.69 -4.07 -4.77
C GLY A 59 -17.55 -5.44 -5.44
N GLU A 60 -18.30 -5.71 -6.50
CA GLU A 60 -18.17 -6.97 -7.27
C GLU A 60 -16.83 -7.03 -8.01
N GLU A 61 -16.40 -5.94 -8.64
CA GLU A 61 -15.06 -5.86 -9.26
C GLU A 61 -13.94 -6.05 -8.22
N ALA A 62 -14.11 -5.48 -7.02
CA ALA A 62 -13.17 -5.69 -5.91
C ALA A 62 -13.14 -7.16 -5.46
N SER A 63 -14.31 -7.78 -5.28
CA SER A 63 -14.51 -9.19 -4.93
C SER A 63 -13.83 -10.12 -5.95
N GLU A 64 -14.04 -9.86 -7.25
CA GLU A 64 -13.42 -10.61 -8.33
C GLU A 64 -11.90 -10.45 -8.36
N THR A 65 -11.39 -9.25 -8.08
CA THR A 65 -9.95 -8.95 -8.07
C THR A 65 -9.23 -9.67 -6.92
N LEU A 66 -9.80 -9.61 -5.72
CA LEU A 66 -9.18 -10.16 -4.51
C LEU A 66 -9.55 -11.63 -4.23
N LYS A 67 -10.52 -12.17 -4.97
CA LYS A 67 -11.13 -13.50 -4.73
C LYS A 67 -11.74 -13.60 -3.33
N ILE A 68 -12.41 -12.53 -2.90
CA ILE A 68 -13.09 -12.42 -1.61
C ILE A 68 -14.59 -12.37 -1.88
N SER A 69 -15.34 -13.33 -1.33
CA SER A 69 -16.76 -13.52 -1.65
C SER A 69 -17.69 -12.40 -1.19
N ASP A 70 -17.26 -11.55 -0.24
CA ASP A 70 -18.02 -10.40 0.24
C ASP A 70 -17.49 -9.12 -0.44
N PRO A 71 -18.28 -8.49 -1.33
CA PRO A 71 -17.93 -7.23 -2.00
C PRO A 71 -17.46 -6.11 -1.08
N ASN A 72 -18.15 -5.92 0.06
CA ASN A 72 -17.83 -4.84 0.99
C ASN A 72 -16.53 -5.13 1.73
N HIS A 73 -16.27 -6.40 2.04
CA HIS A 73 -15.00 -6.82 2.61
C HIS A 73 -13.85 -6.65 1.62
N ALA A 74 -14.07 -6.92 0.33
CA ALA A 74 -13.06 -6.71 -0.69
C ALA A 74 -12.68 -5.22 -0.82
N LEU A 75 -13.65 -4.30 -0.83
CA LEU A 75 -13.40 -2.86 -0.85
C LEU A 75 -12.62 -2.38 0.38
N ALA A 76 -12.91 -2.94 1.56
CA ALA A 76 -12.22 -2.59 2.80
C ALA A 76 -10.69 -2.82 2.71
N PHE A 77 -10.20 -3.79 1.94
CA PHE A 77 -8.74 -3.96 1.74
C PHE A 77 -8.10 -2.80 0.97
N PHE A 78 -8.77 -2.28 -0.06
CA PHE A 78 -8.25 -1.14 -0.82
C PHE A 78 -8.22 0.12 0.05
N LEU A 79 -9.31 0.38 0.77
CA LEU A 79 -9.44 1.54 1.67
C LEU A 79 -8.45 1.47 2.83
N ALA A 80 -8.28 0.29 3.45
CA ALA A 80 -7.27 0.09 4.49
C ALA A 80 -5.86 0.39 3.98
N ALA A 81 -5.50 -0.03 2.77
CA ALA A 81 -4.18 0.26 2.21
C ALA A 81 -3.97 1.77 2.02
N ILE A 82 -5.00 2.50 1.57
CA ILE A 82 -4.95 3.97 1.42
C ILE A 82 -4.84 4.66 2.78
N ARG A 83 -5.69 4.28 3.74
CA ARG A 83 -5.71 4.84 5.11
C ARG A 83 -4.35 4.68 5.78
N GLU A 84 -3.84 3.46 5.85
CA GLU A 84 -2.55 3.15 6.48
C GLU A 84 -1.39 3.87 5.79
N THR A 85 -1.44 3.99 4.46
CA THR A 85 -0.38 4.72 3.73
C THR A 85 -0.40 6.21 4.00
N PHE A 86 -1.59 6.79 4.17
CA PHE A 86 -1.69 8.18 4.57
C PHE A 86 -1.25 8.38 6.02
N GLU A 87 -1.70 7.52 6.94
CA GLU A 87 -1.34 7.53 8.36
C GLU A 87 0.18 7.37 8.55
N GLU A 88 0.80 6.36 7.96
CA GLU A 88 2.21 6.04 8.21
C GLU A 88 3.18 6.82 7.31
N ALA A 89 2.79 7.20 6.08
CA ALA A 89 3.70 7.79 5.10
C ALA A 89 3.29 9.16 4.55
N GLY A 90 2.11 9.69 4.91
CA GLY A 90 1.60 10.97 4.40
C GLY A 90 1.30 10.96 2.90
N LEU A 91 1.41 9.79 2.27
CA LEU A 91 1.13 9.59 0.85
C LEU A 91 -0.36 9.26 0.72
N LEU A 92 -1.07 10.03 -0.08
CA LEU A 92 -2.52 9.90 -0.23
C LEU A 92 -2.83 9.62 -1.70
N LEU A 93 -3.49 8.49 -1.95
CA LEU A 93 -4.11 8.22 -3.24
C LEU A 93 -5.53 8.76 -3.21
N ALA A 94 -5.75 9.92 -3.81
CA ALA A 94 -7.08 10.52 -3.89
C ALA A 94 -7.25 11.35 -5.17
N THR A 95 -8.50 11.55 -5.56
CA THR A 95 -8.94 12.48 -6.60
C THR A 95 -9.91 13.50 -6.02
N ARG A 96 -9.94 14.68 -6.61
CA ARG A 96 -10.93 15.74 -6.38
C ARG A 96 -11.34 16.29 -7.73
N ASP A 97 -12.64 16.37 -8.00
CA ASP A 97 -13.19 16.74 -9.31
C ASP A 97 -12.61 15.87 -10.46
N GLY A 98 -12.39 14.58 -10.20
CA GLY A 98 -11.77 13.64 -11.15
C GLY A 98 -10.29 13.89 -11.45
N GLN A 99 -9.65 14.85 -10.78
CA GLN A 99 -8.22 15.13 -10.90
C GLN A 99 -7.46 14.57 -9.71
N ARG A 100 -6.29 14.00 -9.95
CA ARG A 100 -5.44 13.46 -8.87
C ARG A 100 -5.01 14.60 -7.94
N VAL A 101 -5.10 14.35 -6.63
CA VAL A 101 -4.53 15.24 -5.62
C VAL A 101 -3.03 15.02 -5.58
N GLU A 102 -2.28 15.98 -6.13
CA GLU A 102 -0.82 15.92 -6.27
C GLU A 102 -0.08 16.77 -5.22
N HIS A 103 -0.82 17.57 -4.45
CA HIS A 103 -0.30 18.45 -3.42
C HIS A 103 -1.24 18.44 -2.22
N LEU A 104 -0.68 18.22 -1.02
CA LEU A 104 -1.42 18.29 0.24
C LEU A 104 -1.02 19.56 0.99
N GLY A 105 -2.00 20.37 1.35
CA GLY A 105 -1.80 21.53 2.21
C GLY A 105 -1.54 21.13 3.67
N VAL A 106 -1.17 22.11 4.49
CA VAL A 106 -0.88 21.90 5.92
C VAL A 106 -2.10 21.38 6.68
N GLU A 107 -3.29 21.70 6.22
CA GLU A 107 -4.57 21.25 6.77
C GLU A 107 -4.72 19.73 6.76
N PHE A 108 -4.12 19.01 5.80
CA PHE A 108 -4.12 17.54 5.77
C PHE A 108 -3.36 16.93 6.95
N GLN A 109 -2.39 17.64 7.53
CA GLN A 109 -1.61 17.13 8.66
C GLN A 109 -2.45 17.04 9.93
N GLU A 110 -3.38 17.96 10.14
CA GLU A 110 -4.30 17.91 11.28
C GLU A 110 -5.20 16.68 11.19
N TYR A 111 -5.75 16.41 9.99
CA TYR A 111 -6.56 15.22 9.75
C TYR A 111 -5.74 13.94 9.87
N ARG A 112 -4.54 13.89 9.29
CA ARG A 112 -3.64 12.74 9.44
C ARG A 112 -3.38 12.43 10.91
N SER A 113 -3.09 13.46 11.70
CA SER A 113 -2.81 13.31 13.12
C SER A 113 -4.05 12.84 13.91
N GLY A 114 -5.24 13.31 13.55
CA GLY A 114 -6.51 12.83 14.13
C GLY A 114 -6.80 11.38 13.78
N MET A 115 -6.50 10.95 12.55
CA MET A 115 -6.61 9.56 12.11
C MET A 115 -5.67 8.63 12.89
N GLN A 116 -4.40 9.01 13.05
CA GLN A 116 -3.43 8.27 13.87
C GLN A 116 -3.86 8.13 15.34
N ARG A 117 -4.64 9.09 15.87
CA ARG A 117 -5.21 9.03 17.22
C ARG A 117 -6.59 8.35 17.28
N ALA A 118 -7.09 7.83 16.16
CA ALA A 118 -8.42 7.28 15.99
C ALA A 118 -9.56 8.24 16.40
N GLU A 119 -9.36 9.55 16.22
CA GLU A 119 -10.37 10.58 16.48
C GLU A 119 -11.40 10.69 15.35
N HIS A 120 -10.95 10.41 14.12
CA HIS A 120 -11.78 10.34 12.92
C HIS A 120 -11.09 9.46 11.86
N GLY A 121 -11.77 9.15 10.77
CA GLY A 121 -11.26 8.24 9.74
C GLY A 121 -11.11 8.87 8.37
N LEU A 122 -10.88 8.01 7.37
CA LEU A 122 -10.72 8.40 5.98
C LEU A 122 -11.98 9.07 5.40
N LEU A 123 -13.17 8.68 5.87
CA LEU A 123 -14.44 9.33 5.47
C LEU A 123 -14.48 10.81 5.84
N THR A 124 -14.09 11.16 7.07
CA THR A 124 -14.08 12.55 7.53
C THR A 124 -13.09 13.41 6.74
N LEU A 125 -11.93 12.85 6.38
CA LEU A 125 -10.99 13.49 5.45
C LEU A 125 -11.65 13.69 4.07
N ALA A 126 -12.31 12.66 3.55
CA ALA A 126 -12.95 12.70 2.25
C ALA A 126 -14.08 13.73 2.16
N GLU A 127 -14.91 13.84 3.21
CA GLU A 127 -15.98 14.84 3.28
C GLU A 127 -15.43 16.27 3.40
N ALA A 128 -14.35 16.46 4.16
CA ALA A 128 -13.77 17.78 4.36
C ALA A 128 -13.13 18.36 3.09
N PHE A 129 -12.55 17.50 2.26
CA PHE A 129 -11.78 17.90 1.07
C PHE A 129 -12.42 17.49 -0.25
N ASP A 130 -13.64 16.95 -0.20
CA ASP A 130 -14.38 16.39 -1.34
C ASP A 130 -13.55 15.39 -2.16
N LEU A 131 -13.05 14.37 -1.46
CA LEU A 131 -12.18 13.36 -2.05
C LEU A 131 -12.94 12.12 -2.48
N GLU A 132 -12.44 11.55 -3.57
CA GLU A 132 -12.71 10.20 -4.03
C GLU A 132 -11.40 9.40 -4.03
N PHE A 133 -11.51 8.08 -3.96
CA PHE A 133 -10.39 7.16 -3.86
C PHE A 133 -10.32 6.30 -5.13
N PRO A 134 -9.38 6.59 -6.05
CA PRO A 134 -9.31 5.91 -7.34
C PRO A 134 -8.63 4.54 -7.18
N VAL A 135 -9.27 3.62 -6.46
CA VAL A 135 -8.77 2.28 -6.15
C VAL A 135 -8.54 1.44 -7.41
N SER A 136 -9.16 1.78 -8.55
CA SER A 136 -8.84 1.20 -9.87
C SER A 136 -7.38 1.41 -10.28
N LYS A 137 -6.69 2.39 -9.69
CA LYS A 137 -5.25 2.65 -9.90
C LYS A 137 -4.36 1.78 -9.03
N MET A 138 -4.93 1.04 -8.07
CA MET A 138 -4.20 0.11 -7.22
C MET A 138 -4.15 -1.26 -7.90
N ARG A 139 -2.95 -1.70 -8.25
CA ARG A 139 -2.74 -3.04 -8.82
C ARG A 139 -2.56 -4.05 -7.70
N TYR A 140 -3.42 -5.07 -7.63
CA TYR A 140 -3.22 -6.21 -6.74
C TYR A 140 -1.94 -6.97 -7.12
N LEU A 141 -1.05 -7.18 -6.15
CA LEU A 141 0.28 -7.76 -6.37
C LEU A 141 0.41 -9.16 -5.76
N ASP A 142 0.02 -9.32 -4.49
CA ASP A 142 0.31 -10.53 -3.75
C ASP A 142 -0.60 -10.74 -2.55
N HIS A 143 -0.58 -11.96 -2.02
CA HIS A 143 -1.36 -12.41 -0.87
C HIS A 143 -0.48 -13.24 0.05
N TRP A 144 -0.37 -12.85 1.32
CA TRP A 144 0.44 -13.57 2.28
C TRP A 144 -0.29 -13.81 3.60
N ILE A 145 -0.36 -15.07 4.01
CA ILE A 145 -0.87 -15.46 5.33
C ILE A 145 0.33 -15.80 6.21
N THR A 146 0.41 -15.13 7.36
CA THR A 146 1.48 -15.39 8.34
C THR A 146 1.42 -16.85 8.81
N PRO A 147 2.55 -17.58 8.89
CA PRO A 147 2.59 -18.97 9.32
C PRO A 147 1.95 -19.24 10.69
N GLU A 148 1.44 -20.46 10.89
CA GLU A 148 0.66 -20.82 12.09
C GLU A 148 1.44 -20.73 13.41
N TYR A 149 2.76 -20.93 13.36
CA TYR A 149 3.64 -20.87 14.53
C TYR A 149 3.91 -19.44 15.02
N ALA A 150 3.58 -18.41 14.24
CA ALA A 150 3.84 -17.04 14.62
C ALA A 150 2.89 -16.59 15.75
N PRO A 151 3.36 -15.80 16.73
CA PRO A 151 2.54 -15.36 17.87
C PRO A 151 1.46 -14.33 17.49
N ARG A 152 1.59 -13.70 16.32
CA ARG A 152 0.60 -12.82 15.69
C ARG A 152 0.51 -13.21 14.23
N ARG A 153 -0.72 -13.25 13.70
CA ARG A 153 -0.97 -13.67 12.33
C ARG A 153 -1.84 -12.67 11.59
N PHE A 154 -1.38 -12.35 10.39
CA PHE A 154 -2.08 -11.50 9.44
C PHE A 154 -2.36 -12.26 8.16
N ASP A 155 -3.48 -11.91 7.54
CA ASP A 155 -3.87 -12.28 6.19
C ASP A 155 -3.77 -11.01 5.31
N THR A 156 -2.61 -10.81 4.70
CA THR A 156 -2.20 -9.53 4.12
C THR A 156 -2.32 -9.52 2.60
N ARG A 157 -3.03 -8.53 2.05
CA ARG A 157 -3.13 -8.26 0.60
C ARG A 157 -2.19 -7.11 0.25
N PHE A 158 -1.38 -7.30 -0.78
CA PHE A 158 -0.39 -6.31 -1.24
C PHE A 158 -0.87 -5.63 -2.51
N PHE A 159 -0.80 -4.30 -2.52
CA PHE A 159 -1.15 -3.46 -3.66
C PHE A 159 0.05 -2.65 -4.12
N VAL A 160 0.06 -2.27 -5.39
CA VAL A 160 1.04 -1.36 -5.98
C VAL A 160 0.33 -0.15 -6.53
N VAL A 161 0.87 1.04 -6.29
CA VAL A 161 0.38 2.28 -6.87
C VAL A 161 1.53 3.19 -7.28
N GLU A 162 1.31 4.02 -8.29
CA GLU A 162 2.21 5.12 -8.63
C GLU A 162 2.19 6.18 -7.51
N ALA A 163 3.35 6.74 -7.18
CA ALA A 163 3.48 7.80 -6.20
C ALA A 163 2.77 9.09 -6.63
N PRO A 164 2.11 9.80 -5.70
CA PRO A 164 1.71 11.17 -5.96
C PRO A 164 2.95 12.09 -5.95
N LYS A 165 2.80 13.31 -6.44
CA LYS A 165 3.89 14.29 -6.53
C LYS A 165 4.23 14.96 -5.20
N HIS A 166 3.38 14.84 -4.18
CA HIS A 166 3.68 15.35 -2.85
C HIS A 166 4.70 14.47 -2.12
N ASP A 167 5.31 15.08 -1.10
CA ASP A 167 6.38 14.44 -0.35
C ASP A 167 5.86 13.34 0.57
N ALA A 168 6.64 12.28 0.69
CA ALA A 168 6.43 11.25 1.68
C ALA A 168 6.97 11.74 3.02
N VAL A 169 6.18 11.61 4.07
CA VAL A 169 6.52 12.01 5.43
C VAL A 169 6.14 10.85 6.34
N HIS A 170 7.14 10.14 6.88
CA HIS A 170 6.88 9.05 7.82
C HIS A 170 6.22 9.57 9.11
N ASP A 171 5.48 8.74 9.84
CA ASP A 171 5.01 9.09 11.18
C ASP A 171 6.15 8.99 12.20
N GLU A 172 6.09 9.77 13.28
CA GLU A 172 7.08 9.72 14.37
C GLU A 172 6.68 8.79 15.53
N LEU A 173 5.57 8.06 15.42
CA LEU A 173 4.97 7.28 16.51
C LEU A 173 5.24 5.78 16.36
N GLU A 174 4.94 5.22 15.20
CA GLU A 174 5.07 3.80 14.86
C GLU A 174 6.32 3.51 14.02
N THR A 175 6.79 4.51 13.28
CA THR A 175 8.00 4.44 12.45
C THR A 175 9.08 5.40 12.93
N VAL A 176 10.33 5.12 12.58
CA VAL A 176 11.49 5.95 12.99
C VAL A 176 12.27 6.51 11.82
N ASP A 177 11.93 6.08 10.60
CA ASP A 177 12.57 6.50 9.37
C ASP A 177 11.69 6.11 8.17
N GLY A 178 11.85 6.82 7.05
CA GLY A 178 11.16 6.55 5.80
C GLY A 178 12.02 6.92 4.59
N VAL A 179 12.09 6.04 3.60
CA VAL A 179 13.07 6.16 2.50
C VAL A 179 12.49 5.73 1.15
N TRP A 180 12.84 6.49 0.12
CA TRP A 180 12.73 6.06 -1.28
C TRP A 180 14.00 5.27 -1.65
N ILE A 181 13.84 3.99 -1.97
CA ILE A 181 14.96 3.07 -2.24
C ILE A 181 14.66 2.23 -3.49
N SER A 182 15.67 1.87 -4.28
CA SER A 182 15.46 0.94 -5.38
C SER A 182 15.18 -0.47 -4.84
N PRO A 183 14.34 -1.29 -5.50
CA PRO A 183 14.09 -2.64 -5.02
C PRO A 183 15.36 -3.51 -4.93
N GLU A 184 16.32 -3.32 -5.85
CA GLU A 184 17.61 -4.01 -5.84
C GLU A 184 18.42 -3.67 -4.58
N GLU A 185 18.50 -2.39 -4.23
CA GLU A 185 19.27 -1.93 -3.07
C GLU A 185 18.62 -2.37 -1.76
N ALA A 186 17.28 -2.34 -1.66
CA ALA A 186 16.57 -2.89 -0.51
C ALA A 186 16.87 -4.39 -0.32
N LEU A 187 16.79 -5.20 -1.39
CA LEU A 187 17.15 -6.61 -1.35
C LEU A 187 18.62 -6.84 -0.96
N ARG A 188 19.55 -6.04 -1.51
CA ARG A 188 20.96 -6.12 -1.17
C ARG A 188 21.18 -5.90 0.33
N ARG A 189 20.55 -4.87 0.90
CA ARG A 189 20.64 -4.56 2.35
C ARG A 189 20.03 -5.66 3.20
N GLY A 190 18.87 -6.20 2.81
CA GLY A 190 18.24 -7.36 3.46
C GLY A 190 19.15 -8.58 3.50
N ARG A 191 19.67 -8.99 2.33
CA ARG A 191 20.55 -10.16 2.19
C ARG A 191 21.89 -10.01 2.92
N SER A 192 22.39 -8.79 3.06
CA SER A 192 23.61 -8.51 3.84
C SER A 192 23.39 -8.51 5.35
N GLY A 193 22.14 -8.50 5.82
CA GLY A 193 21.78 -8.35 7.23
C GLY A 193 21.84 -6.90 7.75
N GLU A 194 22.13 -5.91 6.89
CA GLU A 194 22.07 -4.49 7.25
C GLU A 194 20.64 -4.09 7.64
N TRP A 195 19.65 -4.57 6.88
CA TRP A 195 18.23 -4.34 7.12
C TRP A 195 17.55 -5.64 7.49
N PHE A 196 16.68 -5.59 8.50
CA PHE A 196 15.72 -6.66 8.70
C PHE A 196 14.56 -6.47 7.72
N ILE A 197 14.44 -7.36 6.73
CA ILE A 197 13.33 -7.39 5.76
C ILE A 197 12.61 -8.71 5.94
N ALA A 198 11.29 -8.66 6.10
CA ALA A 198 10.49 -9.88 6.30
C ALA A 198 10.30 -10.64 4.97
N PRO A 199 10.09 -11.97 4.99
CA PRO A 199 9.94 -12.77 3.76
C PRO A 199 8.87 -12.26 2.77
N PRO A 200 7.68 -11.77 3.20
CA PRO A 200 6.70 -11.20 2.25
C PRO A 200 7.23 -9.96 1.53
N THR A 201 7.97 -9.11 2.25
CA THR A 201 8.60 -7.90 1.71
C THR A 201 9.71 -8.27 0.73
N GLU A 202 10.55 -9.26 1.06
CA GLU A 202 11.59 -9.76 0.14
C GLU A 202 10.97 -10.30 -1.16
N SER A 203 9.93 -11.16 -1.06
CA SER A 203 9.26 -11.73 -2.24
C SER A 203 8.61 -10.67 -3.13
N THR A 204 7.99 -9.65 -2.54
CA THR A 204 7.38 -8.56 -3.30
C THR A 204 8.42 -7.64 -3.97
N LEU A 205 9.57 -7.39 -3.33
CA LEU A 205 10.70 -6.69 -3.97
C LEU A 205 11.22 -7.47 -5.19
N GLU A 206 11.38 -8.80 -5.08
CA GLU A 206 11.79 -9.65 -6.20
C GLU A 206 10.76 -9.63 -7.34
N LYS A 207 9.46 -9.63 -7.02
CA LYS A 207 8.39 -9.47 -8.00
C LYS A 207 8.50 -8.14 -8.76
N LEU A 208 8.75 -7.02 -8.07
CA LEU A 208 8.95 -5.73 -8.72
C LEU A 208 10.11 -5.76 -9.74
N LEU A 209 11.21 -6.42 -9.39
CA LEU A 209 12.35 -6.58 -10.29
C LEU A 209 12.01 -7.41 -11.53
N SER A 210 11.31 -8.54 -11.35
CA SER A 210 10.90 -9.39 -12.49
C SER A 210 9.92 -8.70 -13.45
N THR A 211 9.14 -7.72 -12.98
CA THR A 211 8.24 -6.92 -13.82
C THR A 211 8.92 -5.74 -14.52
N SER A 212 10.11 -5.36 -14.05
CA SER A 212 10.87 -4.20 -14.55
C SER A 212 11.84 -4.57 -15.68
N GLU A 213 12.02 -5.86 -15.99
CA GLU A 213 12.80 -6.26 -17.17
C GLU A 213 12.10 -5.74 -18.45
N PRO A 214 12.84 -5.13 -19.40
CA PRO A 214 12.25 -4.69 -20.65
C PRO A 214 11.59 -5.90 -21.31
N ARG A 215 10.29 -5.81 -21.63
CA ARG A 215 9.68 -6.70 -22.62
C ARG A 215 10.51 -6.57 -23.89
N GLN A 216 11.44 -7.51 -24.13
CA GLN A 216 12.03 -7.65 -25.45
C GLN A 216 10.86 -7.75 -26.42
N LYS A 217 10.72 -6.75 -27.29
CA LYS A 217 9.79 -6.80 -28.41
C LYS A 217 10.11 -8.09 -29.16
N ARG A 218 9.27 -9.12 -29.01
CA ARG A 218 9.29 -10.25 -29.92
C ARG A 218 8.87 -9.69 -31.27
N GLU A 219 9.84 -9.38 -32.11
CA GLU A 219 9.56 -9.11 -33.52
C GLU A 219 8.92 -10.38 -34.10
N PRO A 220 7.80 -10.26 -34.83
CA PRO A 220 7.23 -11.40 -35.51
C PRO A 220 8.22 -11.88 -36.56
N SER A 221 8.68 -13.11 -36.41
CA SER A 221 9.51 -13.81 -37.39
C SER A 221 8.75 -13.83 -38.72
N SER A 222 9.18 -13.01 -39.68
CA SER A 222 8.70 -13.05 -41.04
C SER A 222 9.24 -14.30 -41.72
N THR A 223 8.48 -15.39 -41.65
CA THR A 223 8.63 -16.50 -42.58
C THR A 223 7.63 -16.28 -43.70
N ILE A 224 8.10 -15.77 -44.84
CA ILE A 224 7.47 -16.04 -46.13
C ILE A 224 8.56 -16.66 -46.99
N ALA A 225 8.33 -17.92 -47.31
CA ALA A 225 9.12 -18.75 -48.20
C ALA A 225 9.01 -18.26 -49.65
N GLU A 226 10.07 -18.53 -50.42
CA GLU A 226 10.10 -18.50 -51.88
C GLU A 226 9.06 -19.43 -52.53
#